data_AF-A0A2T1KNV6-F1
#
_entry.id   AF-A0A2T1KNV6-F1
#
_cell.length_a   1.000
_cell.length_b   1.000
_cell.length_c   1.000
_cell.angle_alpha   90.00
_cell.angle_beta   90.00
_cell.angle_gamma   90.00
#
_symmetry.space_group_name_H-M   'P 1'
#
loop_
_entity.id
_entity.type
_entity.pdbx_description
1 polymer ?
#
loop_
_entity_poly.entity_id
_entity_poly.type
_entity_poly.pdbx_seq_one_letter_code
_entity_poly.pdbx_strand_id
1 'polypeptide(L)'
;MNGSEIRKQLTADLNRDYLAYLRSMPSAHNINQKPGSERAPQHGSEPLTSKEKDILTAGGARFGDIHSRHAVDIANSQRLQREISAMIQESLILEEVSKRLSVTIETVQALIAKEAPELFAFEAPHQILLFPGWQFTDQGTLPHLTELLKQIGKRVAPFTINRFMISKNLDLPLGKTCLSPRDWLASGRDPEEVLMLASDL
;
A
#
# COMPACT_ATOMS: atom_id res chain seq x y z
N MET A 1 19.23 -17.20 0.19
CA MET A 1 18.32 -16.69 1.25
C MET A 1 16.93 -17.20 0.94
N ASN A 2 16.21 -17.79 1.91
CA ASN A 2 14.81 -18.16 1.69
C ASN A 2 13.89 -16.94 1.89
N GLY A 3 12.63 -17.01 1.43
CA GLY A 3 11.72 -15.86 1.50
C GLY A 3 11.44 -15.34 2.91
N SER A 4 11.41 -16.20 3.92
CA SER A 4 11.28 -15.80 5.33
C SER A 4 12.48 -14.98 5.80
N GLU A 5 13.70 -15.35 5.39
CA GLU A 5 14.90 -14.57 5.71
C GLU A 5 14.88 -13.20 5.04
N ILE A 6 14.45 -13.13 3.76
CA ILE A 6 14.29 -11.87 3.02
C ILE A 6 13.32 -10.94 3.75
N ARG A 7 12.13 -11.44 4.11
CA ARG A 7 11.12 -10.64 4.82
C ARG A 7 11.60 -10.15 6.19
N LYS A 8 12.29 -11.02 6.94
CA LYS A 8 12.90 -10.66 8.24
C LYS A 8 13.93 -9.54 8.07
N GLN A 9 14.79 -9.63 7.05
CA GLN A 9 15.78 -8.60 6.76
C GLN A 9 15.10 -7.27 6.38
N LEU A 10 14.16 -7.28 5.43
CA LEU A 10 13.42 -6.09 5.02
C LEU A 10 12.67 -5.42 6.18
N THR A 11 12.08 -6.23 7.07
CA THR A 11 11.41 -5.73 8.29
C THR A 11 12.40 -5.16 9.30
N ALA A 12 13.58 -5.78 9.45
CA ALA A 12 14.62 -5.27 10.32
C ALA A 12 15.16 -3.92 9.82
N ASP A 13 15.34 -3.76 8.51
CA ASP A 13 15.77 -2.51 7.89
C ASP A 13 14.72 -1.40 8.04
N LEU A 14 13.44 -1.72 7.78
CA LEU A 14 12.30 -0.83 8.05
C LEU A 14 12.29 -0.37 9.52
N ASN A 15 12.51 -1.29 10.46
CA ASN A 15 12.49 -0.98 11.88
C ASN A 15 13.71 -0.20 12.37
N ARG A 16 14.85 -0.34 11.68
CA ARG A 16 16.08 0.36 12.00
C ARG A 16 16.02 1.83 11.58
N ASP A 17 15.59 2.08 10.34
CA ASP A 17 15.47 3.43 9.79
C ASP A 17 14.34 3.49 8.77
N TYR A 18 13.15 3.79 9.29
CA TYR A 18 11.92 3.92 8.51
C TYR A 18 12.04 4.91 7.35
N LEU A 19 12.70 6.05 7.56
CA LEU A 19 12.82 7.10 6.54
C LEU A 19 13.85 6.72 5.47
N ALA A 20 14.95 6.06 5.84
CA ALA A 20 15.87 5.49 4.84
C ALA A 20 15.20 4.37 4.03
N TYR A 21 14.40 3.52 4.67
CA TYR A 21 13.64 2.48 4.00
C TYR A 21 12.64 3.04 2.97
N LEU A 22 11.84 4.04 3.34
CA LEU A 22 10.90 4.66 2.40
C LEU A 22 11.62 5.36 1.23
N ARG A 23 12.79 5.96 1.47
CA ARG A 23 13.58 6.59 0.41
C ARG A 23 14.25 5.59 -0.54
N SER A 24 14.50 4.37 -0.07
CA SER A 24 15.08 3.29 -0.88
C SER A 24 14.04 2.45 -1.61
N MET A 25 12.75 2.62 -1.29
CA MET A 25 11.68 2.12 -2.13
C MET A 25 11.71 2.84 -3.48
N PRO A 26 11.56 2.12 -4.59
CA PRO A 26 11.35 2.77 -5.87
C PRO A 26 10.11 3.64 -5.77
N SER A 27 10.26 4.92 -6.11
CA SER A 27 9.10 5.79 -6.27
C SER A 27 8.11 5.10 -7.22
N ALA A 28 6.82 5.12 -6.89
CA ALA A 28 5.73 4.74 -7.80
C ALA A 28 5.61 5.72 -9.00
N HIS A 29 6.75 6.11 -9.57
CA HIS A 29 6.92 7.11 -10.60
C HIS A 29 7.71 6.49 -11.76
N ASN A 30 6.93 5.99 -12.72
CA ASN A 30 7.18 6.18 -14.15
C ASN A 30 8.35 5.40 -14.80
N ILE A 31 8.07 4.16 -15.20
CA ILE A 31 8.64 3.61 -16.44
C ILE A 31 8.00 4.37 -17.62
N ASN A 32 8.76 5.31 -18.21
CA ASN A 32 8.46 6.20 -19.37
C ASN A 32 8.05 7.66 -19.11
N GLN A 33 8.90 8.44 -18.42
CA GLN A 33 9.00 9.88 -18.71
C GLN A 33 10.46 10.30 -18.93
N LYS A 34 10.74 10.82 -20.15
CA LYS A 34 11.90 11.67 -20.43
C LYS A 34 11.80 12.94 -19.55
N PRO A 35 12.93 13.52 -19.11
CA PRO A 35 12.92 14.69 -18.24
C PRO A 35 12.50 15.93 -19.02
N GLY A 36 11.26 16.35 -18.84
CA GLY A 36 10.80 17.70 -19.16
C GLY A 36 11.14 18.63 -18.00
N SER A 37 12.08 19.53 -18.22
CA SER A 37 12.54 20.51 -17.25
C SER A 37 11.49 21.63 -17.10
N GLU A 38 10.72 21.62 -16.01
CA GLU A 38 10.01 22.80 -15.53
C GLU A 38 10.05 22.82 -13.99
N ARG A 39 11.03 23.57 -13.45
CA ARG A 39 11.19 23.82 -12.03
C ARG A 39 10.11 24.79 -11.56
N ALA A 40 9.17 24.34 -10.74
CA ALA A 40 8.40 25.21 -9.88
C ALA A 40 9.29 25.73 -8.72
N PRO A 41 9.10 26.96 -8.23
CA PRO A 41 9.94 27.54 -7.18
C PRO A 41 9.70 26.81 -5.85
N GLN A 42 10.80 26.42 -5.21
CA GLN A 42 10.81 25.92 -3.83
C GLN A 42 10.62 27.12 -2.90
N HIS A 43 9.39 27.43 -2.50
CA HIS A 43 9.17 28.29 -1.34
C HIS A 43 9.46 27.47 -0.07
N GLY A 44 10.54 27.81 0.63
CA GLY A 44 10.75 27.37 2.00
C GLY A 44 9.59 27.86 2.85
N SER A 45 8.98 26.96 3.60
CA SER A 45 7.91 27.29 4.53
C SER A 45 8.45 28.17 5.65
N GLU A 46 8.34 29.49 5.51
CA GLU A 46 8.58 30.38 6.64
C GLU A 46 7.52 30.12 7.73
N PRO A 47 7.92 30.04 9.01
CA PRO A 47 6.98 29.82 10.09
C PRO A 47 5.98 30.99 10.17
N LEU A 48 4.69 30.66 10.31
CA LEU A 48 3.59 31.62 10.37
C LEU A 48 3.88 32.76 11.35
N THR A 49 3.74 33.99 10.86
CA THR A 49 3.84 35.19 11.67
C THR A 49 2.73 35.23 12.72
N SER A 50 2.94 35.97 13.81
CA SER A 50 1.93 36.11 14.88
C SER A 50 0.59 36.62 14.36
N LYS A 51 0.63 37.53 13.36
CA LYS A 51 -0.57 38.10 12.75
C LYS A 51 -1.37 37.07 11.95
N GLU A 52 -0.71 36.14 11.27
CA GLU A 52 -1.37 35.05 10.53
C GLU A 52 -1.98 34.02 11.49
N LYS A 53 -1.31 33.73 12.61
CA LYS A 53 -1.84 32.85 13.65
C LYS A 53 -3.11 33.42 14.28
N ASP A 54 -3.17 34.73 14.51
CA ASP A 54 -4.36 35.38 15.08
C ASP A 54 -5.56 35.30 14.12
N ILE A 55 -5.32 35.55 12.83
CA ILE A 55 -6.37 35.44 11.79
C ILE A 55 -6.91 34.00 11.73
N LEU A 56 -6.02 33.00 11.74
CA LEU A 56 -6.42 31.60 11.68
C LEU A 56 -7.14 31.14 12.96
N THR A 57 -6.72 31.62 14.13
CA THR A 57 -7.38 31.32 15.41
C THR A 57 -8.78 31.93 15.47
N ALA A 58 -8.96 33.16 14.96
CA ALA A 58 -10.27 33.80 14.84
C ALA A 58 -11.22 33.03 13.91
N GLY A 59 -10.68 32.31 12.92
CA GLY A 59 -11.41 31.40 12.04
C GLY A 59 -11.70 30.02 12.63
N GLY A 60 -11.35 29.76 13.90
CA GLY A 60 -11.59 28.50 14.59
C GLY A 60 -10.45 27.48 14.52
N ALA A 61 -9.30 27.84 13.93
CA ALA A 61 -8.14 26.96 13.93
C ALA A 61 -7.61 26.78 15.36
N ARG A 62 -7.46 25.53 15.80
CA ARG A 62 -6.85 25.21 17.09
C ARG A 62 -5.40 24.81 16.87
N PHE A 63 -4.49 25.67 17.31
CA PHE A 63 -3.07 25.34 17.41
C PHE A 63 -2.87 24.44 18.63
N GLY A 64 -3.05 23.13 18.42
CA GLY A 64 -2.77 22.12 19.44
C GLY A 64 -1.34 22.26 19.95
N ASP A 65 -1.14 21.91 21.22
CA ASP A 65 0.17 21.98 21.87
C ASP A 65 1.21 21.22 21.04
N ILE A 66 2.37 21.83 20.79
CA ILE A 66 3.38 21.28 19.86
C ILE A 66 3.81 19.88 20.30
N HIS A 67 3.86 19.64 21.61
CA HIS A 67 4.10 18.32 22.21
C HIS A 67 3.00 17.29 21.91
N SER A 68 1.72 17.72 21.89
CA SER A 68 0.60 16.85 21.53
C SER A 68 0.60 16.50 20.04
N ARG A 69 0.95 17.45 19.17
CA ARG A 69 1.13 17.19 17.73
C ARG A 69 2.28 16.22 17.46
N HIS A 70 3.44 16.44 18.07
CA HIS A 70 4.58 15.52 17.94
C HIS A 70 4.26 14.11 18.44
N ALA A 71 3.54 13.96 19.56
CA ALA A 71 3.13 12.65 20.06
C ALA A 71 2.17 11.93 19.10
N VAL A 72 1.22 12.66 18.50
CA VAL A 72 0.31 12.14 17.47
C VAL A 72 1.06 11.76 16.19
N ASP A 73 2.01 12.58 15.76
CA ASP A 73 2.85 12.30 14.57
C ASP A 73 3.69 11.04 14.78
N ILE A 74 4.33 10.90 15.95
CA ILE A 74 5.10 9.69 16.30
C ILE A 74 4.19 8.46 16.33
N ALA A 75 3.02 8.55 16.96
CA ALA A 75 2.08 7.43 17.03
C ALA A 75 1.57 7.02 15.63
N ASN A 76 1.29 8.00 14.76
CA ASN A 76 0.89 7.76 13.37
C ASN A 76 2.01 7.10 12.56
N SER A 77 3.25 7.58 12.69
CA SER A 77 4.42 6.98 12.03
C SER A 77 4.66 5.54 12.50
N GLN A 78 4.59 5.28 13.82
CA GLN A 78 4.74 3.93 14.37
C GLN A 78 3.62 2.99 13.89
N ARG A 79 2.39 3.49 13.79
CA ARG A 79 1.26 2.73 13.24
C ARG A 79 1.54 2.38 11.78
N LEU A 80 1.89 3.34 10.95
CA LEU A 80 2.18 3.13 9.52
C LEU A 80 3.35 2.15 9.33
N GLN A 81 4.41 2.29 10.13
CA GLN A 81 5.54 1.35 10.14
C GLN A 81 5.11 -0.08 10.47
N ARG A 82 4.23 -0.28 11.48
CA ARG A 82 3.69 -1.60 11.80
C ARG A 82 2.84 -2.18 10.66
N GLU A 83 2.00 -1.35 10.03
CA GLU A 83 1.17 -1.79 8.91
C GLU A 83 2.04 -2.20 7.69
N ILE A 84 3.10 -1.44 7.37
CA ILE A 84 4.07 -1.81 6.32
C ILE A 84 4.84 -3.07 6.71
N SER A 85 5.26 -3.20 7.97
CA SER A 85 5.93 -4.40 8.46
C SER A 85 5.05 -5.64 8.31
N ALA A 86 3.78 -5.56 8.69
CA ALA A 86 2.82 -6.64 8.51
C ALA A 86 2.64 -6.99 7.02
N MET A 87 2.47 -5.98 6.16
CA MET A 87 2.38 -6.15 4.71
C MET A 87 3.59 -6.89 4.13
N ILE A 88 4.82 -6.56 4.55
CA ILE A 88 6.03 -7.26 4.13
C ILE A 88 6.03 -8.71 4.62
N GLN A 89 5.71 -8.93 5.89
CA GLN A 89 5.70 -10.27 6.50
C GLN A 89 4.68 -11.21 5.85
N GLU A 90 3.53 -10.68 5.44
CA GLU A 90 2.45 -11.42 4.78
C GLU A 90 2.64 -11.55 3.27
N SER A 91 3.65 -10.91 2.70
CA SER A 91 3.94 -10.99 1.26
C SER A 91 4.76 -12.24 0.90
N LEU A 92 4.65 -12.69 -0.34
CA LEU A 92 5.44 -13.75 -0.92
C LEU A 92 6.52 -13.15 -1.82
N ILE A 93 7.64 -13.85 -1.98
CA ILE A 93 8.62 -13.56 -3.04
C ILE A 93 8.27 -14.32 -4.32
N LEU A 94 8.90 -13.94 -5.42
CA LEU A 94 8.68 -14.51 -6.76
C LEU A 94 8.71 -16.05 -6.78
N GLU A 95 9.71 -16.65 -6.13
CA GLU A 95 9.90 -18.10 -6.05
C GLU A 95 8.81 -18.80 -5.22
N GLU A 96 8.28 -18.13 -4.19
CA GLU A 96 7.19 -18.65 -3.38
C GLU A 96 5.86 -18.59 -4.15
N VAL A 97 5.63 -17.54 -4.94
CA VAL A 97 4.45 -17.43 -5.81
C VAL A 97 4.48 -18.48 -6.93
N SER A 98 5.63 -18.65 -7.58
CA SER A 98 5.82 -19.70 -8.60
C SER A 98 5.46 -21.08 -8.06
N LYS A 99 5.96 -21.42 -6.87
CA LYS A 99 5.61 -22.68 -6.19
C LYS A 99 4.14 -22.75 -5.82
N ARG A 100 3.57 -21.67 -5.27
CA ARG A 100 2.17 -21.63 -4.83
C ARG A 100 1.19 -21.84 -5.98
N LEU A 101 1.45 -21.21 -7.12
CA LEU A 101 0.60 -21.31 -8.30
C LEU A 101 0.96 -22.49 -9.21
N SER A 102 2.04 -23.23 -8.90
CA SER A 102 2.58 -24.30 -9.74
C SER A 102 2.89 -23.86 -11.18
N VAL A 103 3.42 -22.64 -11.33
CA VAL A 103 3.82 -22.05 -12.61
C VAL A 103 5.29 -21.63 -12.60
N THR A 104 5.87 -21.35 -13.77
CA THR A 104 7.26 -20.88 -13.85
C THR A 104 7.41 -19.44 -13.37
N ILE A 105 8.63 -19.04 -13.01
CA ILE A 105 8.94 -17.66 -12.61
C ILE A 105 8.60 -16.66 -13.72
N GLU A 106 8.89 -17.00 -14.97
CA GLU A 106 8.59 -16.18 -16.15
C GLU A 106 7.08 -15.99 -16.31
N THR A 107 6.28 -17.01 -15.96
CA THR A 107 4.82 -16.90 -15.96
C THR A 107 4.38 -15.89 -14.90
N VAL A 108 4.92 -15.95 -13.68
CA VAL A 108 4.59 -14.97 -12.63
C VAL A 108 4.97 -13.55 -13.06
N GLN A 109 6.13 -13.36 -13.69
CA GLN A 109 6.54 -12.07 -14.23
C GLN A 109 5.59 -11.57 -15.34
N ALA A 110 5.13 -12.47 -16.22
CA ALA A 110 4.15 -12.12 -17.24
C ALA A 110 2.78 -11.70 -16.64
N LEU A 111 2.37 -12.26 -15.50
CA LEU A 111 1.11 -11.90 -14.83
C LEU A 111 1.11 -10.47 -14.26
N ILE A 112 2.28 -9.93 -13.91
CA ILE A 112 2.42 -8.55 -13.41
C ILE A 112 2.73 -7.53 -14.52
N ALA A 113 3.30 -7.97 -15.65
CA ALA A 113 3.74 -7.09 -16.74
C ALA A 113 2.60 -6.59 -17.65
N LYS A 114 1.42 -7.23 -17.59
CA LYS A 114 0.27 -6.89 -18.44
C LYS A 114 -0.25 -5.48 -18.15
N GLU A 115 -0.87 -4.86 -19.15
CA GLU A 115 -1.57 -3.58 -18.96
C GLU A 115 -2.68 -3.70 -17.91
N ALA A 116 -3.40 -4.82 -17.97
CA ALA A 116 -4.28 -5.31 -16.94
C ALA A 116 -3.58 -6.44 -16.17
N PRO A 117 -2.90 -6.12 -15.05
CA PRO A 117 -2.18 -7.12 -14.28
C PRO A 117 -3.17 -8.12 -13.64
N GLU A 118 -2.79 -9.40 -13.65
CA GLU A 118 -3.54 -10.48 -13.00
C GLU A 118 -3.02 -10.74 -11.57
N LEU A 119 -1.82 -10.28 -11.27
CA LEU A 119 -1.25 -10.28 -9.93
C LEU A 119 -0.81 -8.89 -9.55
N PHE A 120 -0.87 -8.62 -8.25
CA PHE A 120 -0.36 -7.39 -7.67
C PHE A 120 1.00 -7.65 -7.04
N ALA A 121 1.99 -6.85 -7.44
CA ALA A 121 3.30 -6.84 -6.84
C ALA A 121 3.76 -5.41 -6.57
N PHE A 122 4.60 -5.25 -5.55
CA PHE A 122 5.28 -4.01 -5.26
C PHE A 122 6.75 -4.29 -5.01
N GLU A 123 7.59 -3.31 -5.33
CA GLU A 123 9.03 -3.43 -5.19
C GLU A 123 9.46 -2.86 -3.83
N ALA A 124 10.12 -3.71 -3.04
CA ALA A 124 10.79 -3.33 -1.81
C ALA A 124 12.25 -2.94 -2.10
N PRO A 125 13.00 -2.41 -1.12
CA PRO A 125 14.41 -2.12 -1.29
C PRO A 125 15.19 -3.31 -1.86
N HIS A 126 16.26 -3.01 -2.60
CA HIS A 126 17.07 -4.00 -3.32
C HIS A 126 16.35 -4.69 -4.49
N GLN A 127 15.36 -4.03 -5.10
CA GLN A 127 14.60 -4.54 -6.26
C GLN A 127 13.87 -5.86 -5.98
N ILE A 128 13.51 -6.09 -4.71
CA ILE A 128 12.83 -7.31 -4.31
C ILE A 128 11.34 -7.13 -4.57
N LEU A 129 10.81 -7.94 -5.49
CA LEU A 129 9.37 -7.99 -5.73
C LEU A 129 8.67 -8.76 -4.62
N LEU A 130 7.69 -8.11 -4.00
CA LEU A 130 6.81 -8.66 -2.98
C LEU A 130 5.39 -8.73 -3.51
N PHE A 131 4.75 -9.88 -3.26
CA PHE A 131 3.39 -10.20 -3.67
C PHE A 131 2.53 -10.34 -2.42
N PRO A 132 1.68 -9.36 -2.07
CA PRO A 132 0.86 -9.45 -0.86
C PRO A 132 0.05 -10.74 -0.78
N GLY A 133 0.09 -11.42 0.37
CA GLY A 133 -0.55 -12.73 0.55
C GLY A 133 -2.06 -12.73 0.40
N TRP A 134 -2.72 -11.58 0.59
CA TRP A 134 -4.17 -11.46 0.47
C TRP A 134 -4.69 -11.80 -0.93
N GLN A 135 -3.86 -11.71 -1.97
CA GLN A 135 -4.25 -11.98 -3.35
C GLN A 135 -4.35 -13.48 -3.67
N PHE A 136 -4.04 -14.35 -2.70
CA PHE A 136 -4.06 -15.79 -2.88
C PHE A 136 -5.06 -16.47 -1.93
N THR A 137 -5.67 -17.54 -2.43
CA THR A 137 -6.51 -18.48 -1.70
C THR A 137 -5.87 -19.87 -1.72
N ASP A 138 -6.52 -20.86 -1.10
CA ASP A 138 -6.08 -22.25 -1.21
C ASP A 138 -6.31 -22.84 -2.61
N GLN A 139 -7.17 -22.21 -3.42
CA GLN A 139 -7.51 -22.65 -4.77
C GLN A 139 -6.71 -21.92 -5.86
N GLY A 140 -5.82 -20.99 -5.49
CA GLY A 140 -5.02 -20.21 -6.44
C GLY A 140 -5.07 -18.72 -6.15
N THR A 141 -5.37 -17.92 -7.16
CA THR A 141 -5.53 -16.47 -7.02
C THR A 141 -6.90 -16.11 -6.44
N LEU A 142 -7.02 -14.92 -5.88
CA LEU A 142 -8.28 -14.39 -5.39
C LEU A 142 -9.26 -14.22 -6.57
N PRO A 143 -10.51 -14.67 -6.45
CA PRO A 143 -11.53 -14.44 -7.48
C PRO A 143 -11.69 -12.95 -7.77
N HIS A 144 -11.92 -12.61 -9.04
CA HIS A 144 -12.14 -11.23 -9.52
C HIS A 144 -10.96 -10.26 -9.29
N LEU A 145 -9.75 -10.78 -9.01
CA LEU A 145 -8.56 -9.97 -8.77
C LEU A 145 -8.19 -9.11 -9.97
N THR A 146 -8.25 -9.66 -11.18
CA THR A 146 -7.87 -8.95 -12.40
C THR A 146 -8.81 -7.76 -12.66
N GLU A 147 -10.11 -7.95 -12.48
CA GLU A 147 -11.12 -6.89 -12.57
C GLU A 147 -10.87 -5.80 -11.55
N LEU A 148 -10.58 -6.19 -10.31
CA LEU A 148 -10.25 -5.26 -9.23
C LEU A 148 -8.99 -4.44 -9.55
N LEU A 149 -7.90 -5.07 -9.98
CA LEU A 149 -6.66 -4.37 -10.29
C LEU A 149 -6.80 -3.42 -11.49
N LYS A 150 -7.65 -3.77 -12.46
CA LYS A 150 -8.04 -2.84 -13.54
C LYS A 150 -8.79 -1.63 -13.00
N GLN A 151 -9.72 -1.84 -12.08
CA GLN A 151 -10.54 -0.77 -11.49
C GLN A 151 -9.70 0.22 -10.68
N ILE A 152 -8.78 -0.28 -9.84
CA ILE A 152 -7.87 0.53 -9.02
C ILE A 152 -6.89 1.33 -9.92
N GLY A 153 -6.42 0.71 -10.99
CA GLY A 153 -5.43 1.30 -11.88
C GLY A 153 -4.03 1.46 -11.26
N LYS A 154 -3.09 2.00 -12.04
CA LYS A 154 -1.64 2.02 -11.70
C LYS A 154 -1.20 3.16 -10.78
N ARG A 155 -2.12 4.05 -10.37
CA ARG A 155 -1.78 5.29 -9.64
C ARG A 155 -1.90 5.16 -8.12
N VAL A 156 -2.58 4.12 -7.63
CA VAL A 156 -2.81 3.93 -6.20
C VAL A 156 -1.56 3.33 -5.55
N ALA A 157 -1.14 3.93 -4.42
CA ALA A 157 0.02 3.46 -3.69
C ALA A 157 -0.18 2.00 -3.19
N PRO A 158 0.83 1.12 -3.28
CA PRO A 158 0.71 -0.27 -2.87
C PRO A 158 0.15 -0.49 -1.47
N PHE A 159 0.57 0.35 -0.53
CA PHE A 159 0.10 0.32 0.84
C PHE A 159 -1.39 0.65 0.97
N THR A 160 -1.91 1.58 0.17
CA THR A 160 -3.33 1.93 0.14
C THR A 160 -4.16 0.73 -0.34
N ILE A 161 -3.71 0.05 -1.40
CA ILE A 161 -4.34 -1.18 -1.90
C ILE A 161 -4.32 -2.26 -0.83
N ASN A 162 -3.18 -2.48 -0.17
CA ASN A 162 -3.06 -3.47 0.89
C ASN A 162 -4.03 -3.19 2.04
N ARG A 163 -4.07 -1.95 2.53
CA ARG A 163 -4.97 -1.55 3.60
C ARG A 163 -6.42 -1.74 3.19
N PHE A 164 -6.79 -1.33 1.97
CA PHE A 164 -8.12 -1.56 1.41
C PHE A 164 -8.48 -3.05 1.46
N MET A 165 -7.62 -3.93 0.96
CA MET A 165 -7.90 -5.36 0.86
C MET A 165 -8.08 -6.08 2.19
N ILE A 166 -7.34 -5.68 3.24
CA ILE A 166 -7.34 -6.39 4.53
C ILE A 166 -8.20 -5.73 5.61
N SER A 167 -8.61 -4.46 5.42
CA SER A 167 -9.42 -3.75 6.42
C SER A 167 -10.89 -4.13 6.27
N LYS A 168 -11.56 -4.36 7.40
CA LYS A 168 -13.02 -4.52 7.41
C LYS A 168 -13.70 -3.24 6.92
N ASN A 169 -14.70 -3.39 6.05
CA ASN A 169 -15.46 -2.27 5.51
C ASN A 169 -16.94 -2.39 5.91
N LEU A 170 -17.53 -1.31 6.42
CA LEU A 170 -18.93 -1.24 6.84
C LEU A 170 -19.90 -1.55 5.70
N ASP A 171 -19.50 -1.23 4.47
CA ASP A 171 -20.28 -1.47 3.25
C ASP A 171 -20.22 -2.93 2.78
N LEU A 172 -19.45 -3.79 3.47
CA LEU A 172 -19.36 -5.24 3.21
C LEU A 172 -19.90 -6.05 4.41
N PRO A 173 -21.22 -6.00 4.71
CA PRO A 173 -21.78 -6.63 5.89
C PRO A 173 -21.88 -8.16 5.77
N LEU A 174 -21.54 -8.84 6.86
CA LEU A 174 -21.81 -10.26 7.11
C LEU A 174 -22.49 -10.42 8.48
N GLY A 175 -23.83 -10.42 8.47
CA GLY A 175 -24.62 -10.52 9.68
C GLY A 175 -24.37 -9.33 10.62
N LYS A 176 -23.78 -9.59 11.79
CA LYS A 176 -23.43 -8.56 12.80
C LYS A 176 -21.99 -8.05 12.66
N THR A 177 -21.24 -8.54 11.68
CA THR A 177 -19.84 -8.19 11.44
C THR A 177 -19.66 -7.65 10.04
N CYS A 178 -18.49 -7.09 9.76
CA CYS A 178 -18.10 -6.60 8.45
C CYS A 178 -16.91 -7.40 7.94
N LEU A 179 -16.90 -7.68 6.65
CA LEU A 179 -15.79 -8.35 5.96
C LEU A 179 -14.80 -7.33 5.40
N SER A 180 -13.58 -7.81 5.15
CA SER A 180 -12.65 -7.11 4.27
C SER A 180 -12.99 -7.39 2.81
N PRO A 181 -12.57 -6.54 1.85
CA PRO A 181 -12.70 -6.84 0.42
C PRO A 181 -12.12 -8.19 0.03
N ARG A 182 -10.97 -8.56 0.59
CA ARG A 182 -10.38 -9.90 0.41
C ARG A 182 -11.35 -11.00 0.85
N ASP A 183 -11.83 -10.94 2.08
CA ASP A 183 -12.67 -12.02 2.64
C ASP A 183 -14.03 -12.09 1.93
N TRP A 184 -14.53 -10.95 1.47
CA TRP A 184 -15.74 -10.87 0.66
C TRP A 184 -15.60 -11.62 -0.66
N LEU A 185 -14.54 -11.32 -1.43
CA LEU A 185 -14.25 -11.99 -2.70
C LEU A 185 -13.92 -13.47 -2.50
N ALA A 186 -13.14 -13.81 -1.47
CA ALA A 186 -12.80 -15.20 -1.15
C ALA A 186 -14.04 -16.02 -0.74
N SER A 187 -15.08 -15.38 -0.20
CA SER A 187 -16.35 -16.02 0.16
C SER A 187 -17.29 -16.25 -1.03
N GLY A 188 -16.90 -15.84 -2.25
CA GLY A 188 -17.73 -15.97 -3.45
C GLY A 188 -18.97 -15.08 -3.45
N ARG A 189 -18.93 -13.95 -2.72
CA ARG A 189 -19.99 -12.93 -2.72
C ARG A 189 -19.90 -12.06 -3.97
N ASP A 190 -20.90 -11.21 -4.17
CA ASP A 190 -20.99 -10.33 -5.35
C ASP A 190 -19.77 -9.41 -5.44
N PRO A 191 -18.90 -9.58 -6.46
CA PRO A 191 -17.70 -8.76 -6.59
C PRO A 191 -17.99 -7.27 -6.83
N GLU A 192 -19.18 -6.91 -7.34
CA GLU A 192 -19.50 -5.53 -7.72
C GLU A 192 -19.40 -4.57 -6.53
N GLU A 193 -19.80 -5.00 -5.33
CA GLU A 193 -19.68 -4.22 -4.09
C GLU A 193 -18.22 -3.81 -3.82
N VAL A 194 -17.28 -4.74 -4.04
CA VAL A 194 -15.85 -4.47 -3.87
C VAL A 194 -15.30 -3.60 -5.00
N LEU A 195 -15.77 -3.80 -6.24
CA LEU A 195 -15.35 -2.99 -7.39
C LEU A 195 -15.82 -1.54 -7.28
N MET A 196 -17.05 -1.31 -6.79
CA MET A 196 -17.57 0.03 -6.50
C MET A 196 -16.71 0.72 -5.44
N LEU A 197 -16.42 0.05 -4.33
CA LEU A 197 -15.55 0.60 -3.28
C LEU A 197 -14.13 0.90 -3.79
N ALA A 198 -13.62 0.08 -4.71
CA ALA A 198 -12.30 0.27 -5.30
C ALA A 198 -12.24 1.49 -6.24
N SER A 199 -13.39 1.97 -6.75
CA SER A 199 -13.45 3.16 -7.60
C SER A 199 -13.19 4.47 -6.83
N ASP A 200 -13.31 4.44 -5.51
CA ASP A 200 -13.09 5.59 -4.61
C ASP A 200 -11.64 5.72 -4.11
N LEU A 201 -10.71 4.87 -4.60
CA LEU A 201 -9.32 4.80 -4.15
C LEU A 201 -8.37 5.84 -4.79
#